data_AF-A0A969UGQ9-F1
#
_entry.id   AF-A0A969UGQ9-F1
#
_cell.length_a   1.000
_cell.length_b   1.000
_cell.length_c   1.000
_cell.angle_alpha   90.00
_cell.angle_beta   90.00
_cell.angle_gamma   90.00
#
_symmetry.space_group_name_H-M   'P 1'
#
loop_
_entity.id
_entity.type
_entity.pdbx_description
1 polymer ?
#
loop_
_entity_poly.entity_id
_entity_poly.type
_entity_poly.pdbx_seq_one_letter_code
_entity_poly.pdbx_strand_id
1 'polypeptide(L)'
;MITQTLDLDCDLTFELITHRFTPKSKEVLETWYPNSKLDLEAENRSQKRNKFGGVKYVYHKDTMAELQEFIEAQINSNFPQAKILYWT
;
A
#
# COMPACT_ATOMS: atom_id res chain seq x y z
N MET A 1 -3.92 28.23 0.72
CA MET A 1 -3.45 26.93 0.21
C MET A 1 -4.02 26.77 -1.19
N ILE A 2 -3.20 26.41 -2.17
CA ILE A 2 -3.63 26.36 -3.57
C ILE A 2 -4.40 25.06 -3.76
N THR A 3 -5.72 25.12 -3.66
CA THR A 3 -6.63 24.01 -3.98
C THR A 3 -6.81 23.99 -5.50
N GLN A 4 -5.79 23.55 -6.24
CA GLN A 4 -5.92 23.38 -7.68
C GLN A 4 -6.34 21.93 -7.96
N THR A 5 -7.65 21.75 -8.18
CA THR A 5 -8.18 20.51 -8.75
C THR A 5 -7.55 20.32 -10.14
N LEU A 6 -6.94 19.16 -10.37
CA LEU A 6 -6.35 18.80 -11.66
C LEU A 6 -7.48 18.35 -12.59
N ASP A 7 -7.86 19.22 -13.54
CA ASP A 7 -8.80 18.89 -14.60
C ASP A 7 -8.04 18.21 -15.75
N LEU A 8 -8.04 16.87 -15.70
CA LEU A 8 -7.38 16.02 -16.69
C LEU A 8 -8.44 15.45 -17.62
N ASP A 9 -8.33 15.72 -18.92
CA ASP A 9 -9.16 15.10 -19.96
C ASP A 9 -8.68 13.66 -20.25
N CYS A 10 -8.75 12.81 -19.23
CA CYS A 10 -8.44 11.38 -19.33
C CYS A 10 -9.24 10.53 -18.33
N ASP A 11 -9.49 9.26 -18.67
CA ASP A 11 -10.09 8.29 -17.74
C ASP A 11 -9.05 7.83 -16.72
N LEU A 12 -8.76 8.69 -15.73
CA LEU A 12 -7.75 8.44 -14.72
C LEU A 12 -8.21 7.34 -13.75
N THR A 13 -7.31 6.38 -13.50
CA THR A 13 -7.57 5.26 -12.58
C THR A 13 -6.47 5.12 -11.54
N PHE A 14 -6.83 4.64 -10.35
CA PHE A 14 -5.90 4.35 -9.25
C PHE A 14 -5.93 2.86 -8.85
N GLU A 15 -4.75 2.30 -8.66
CA GLU A 15 -4.53 0.96 -8.11
C GLU A 15 -3.75 1.11 -6.80
N LEU A 16 -4.33 0.68 -5.68
CA LEU A 16 -3.79 0.97 -4.36
C LEU A 16 -3.19 -0.31 -3.76
N ILE A 17 -1.88 -0.28 -3.54
CA ILE A 17 -1.12 -1.41 -3.03
C ILE A 17 -0.37 -0.99 -1.79
N THR A 18 -0.68 -1.62 -0.67
CA THR A 18 0.04 -1.42 0.58
C THR A 18 1.35 -2.19 0.61
N HIS A 19 2.30 -1.71 1.42
CA HIS A 19 3.57 -2.38 1.61
C HIS A 19 3.35 -3.80 2.15
N ARG A 20 3.98 -4.76 1.48
CA ARG A 20 3.96 -6.17 1.84
C ARG A 20 5.29 -6.81 1.54
N PHE A 21 5.65 -7.84 2.30
CA PHE A 21 6.87 -8.60 2.05
C PHE A 21 6.69 -10.06 2.42
N THR A 22 7.61 -10.90 1.96
CA THR A 22 7.71 -12.33 2.30
C THR A 22 8.95 -12.55 3.17
N PRO A 23 9.04 -13.66 3.92
CA PRO A 23 10.29 -14.01 4.61
C PRO A 23 11.50 -13.96 3.67
N LYS A 24 11.35 -14.50 2.46
CA LYS A 24 12.43 -14.56 1.48
C LYS A 24 12.87 -13.18 0.99
N SER A 25 11.93 -12.27 0.72
CA SER A 25 12.29 -10.91 0.31
C SER A 25 12.94 -10.13 1.45
N LYS A 26 12.58 -10.39 2.72
CA LYS A 26 13.27 -9.82 3.88
C LYS A 26 14.74 -10.20 3.88
N GLU A 27 15.06 -11.50 3.84
CA GLU A 27 16.45 -12.00 3.81
C GLU A 27 17.28 -11.38 2.67
N VAL A 28 16.69 -11.30 1.47
CA VAL A 28 17.36 -10.73 0.29
C VAL A 28 17.64 -9.23 0.50
N LEU A 29 16.65 -8.47 0.98
CA LEU A 29 16.78 -7.02 1.17
C LEU A 29 17.76 -6.68 2.29
N GLU A 30 17.79 -7.44 3.38
CA GLU A 30 18.76 -7.25 4.47
C GLU A 30 20.20 -7.55 4.01
N THR A 31 20.37 -8.50 3.08
CA THR A 31 21.70 -8.80 2.51
C THR A 31 22.17 -7.71 1.56
N TRP A 32 21.29 -7.22 0.68
CA TRP A 32 21.66 -6.23 -0.34
C TRP A 32 21.78 -4.82 0.23
N TYR A 33 20.96 -4.50 1.24
CA TYR A 33 20.82 -3.18 1.82
C TYR A 33 20.88 -3.24 3.35
N PRO A 34 22.05 -3.60 3.93
CA PRO A 34 22.19 -3.80 5.37
C PRO A 34 21.92 -2.56 6.22
N ASN A 35 21.99 -1.36 5.62
CA ASN A 35 21.71 -0.08 6.28
C ASN A 35 20.33 0.50 5.90
N SER A 36 19.47 -0.30 5.29
CA SER A 36 18.11 0.14 4.93
C SER A 36 17.30 0.48 6.18
N LYS A 37 16.53 1.56 6.10
CA LYS A 37 15.54 1.92 7.14
C LYS A 37 14.16 1.32 6.86
N LEU A 38 14.05 0.44 5.87
CA LEU A 38 12.79 -0.19 5.50
C LEU A 38 12.31 -1.13 6.62
N ASP A 39 11.13 -0.86 7.17
CA ASP A 39 10.52 -1.69 8.22
C ASP A 39 10.03 -3.03 7.65
N LEU A 40 10.80 -4.08 7.94
CA LEU A 40 10.54 -5.48 7.60
C LEU A 40 10.29 -6.32 8.86
N GLU A 41 9.86 -5.71 9.97
CA GLU A 41 9.60 -6.44 11.22
C GLU A 41 8.25 -7.16 11.18
N ALA A 42 8.29 -8.49 11.33
CA ALA A 42 7.11 -9.34 11.25
C ALA A 42 6.14 -9.12 12.42
N GLU A 43 6.65 -8.69 13.57
CA GLU A 43 5.86 -8.36 14.76
C GLU A 43 4.94 -7.16 14.54
N ASN A 44 5.36 -6.21 13.70
CA ASN A 44 4.59 -5.01 13.33
C ASN A 44 3.62 -5.29 12.16
N ARG A 45 3.33 -6.56 11.86
CA ARG A 45 2.60 -6.99 10.67
C ARG A 45 1.64 -8.14 10.98
N SER A 46 0.61 -8.25 10.17
CA SER A 46 -0.25 -9.42 10.12
C SER A 46 0.21 -10.40 9.04
N GLN A 47 0.31 -11.68 9.40
CA GLN A 47 0.62 -12.75 8.45
C GLN A 47 -0.62 -13.13 7.63
N LYS A 48 -0.47 -13.22 6.31
CA LYS A 48 -1.49 -13.74 5.37
C LYS A 48 -0.93 -14.92 4.61
N ARG A 49 -1.75 -15.96 4.46
CA ARG A 49 -1.44 -17.16 3.67
C ARG A 49 -2.22 -17.14 2.36
N ASN A 50 -1.58 -17.53 1.28
CA ASN A 50 -2.26 -17.74 -0.01
C ASN A 50 -2.71 -19.21 -0.16
N LYS A 51 -3.48 -19.49 -1.21
CA LYS A 51 -4.01 -20.83 -1.54
C LYS A 51 -2.92 -21.90 -1.72
N PHE A 52 -1.70 -21.49 -2.10
CA PHE A 52 -0.58 -22.38 -2.39
C PHE A 52 0.41 -22.50 -1.22
N GLY A 53 0.03 -22.04 -0.01
CA GLY A 53 0.86 -22.12 1.20
C GLY A 53 1.89 -21.00 1.36
N GLY A 54 1.98 -20.08 0.40
CA GLY A 54 2.86 -18.92 0.48
C GLY A 54 2.43 -17.95 1.58
N VAL A 55 3.42 -17.38 2.27
CA VAL A 55 3.23 -16.43 3.38
C VAL A 55 3.67 -15.04 2.95
N LYS A 56 2.85 -14.03 3.27
CA LYS A 56 3.22 -12.61 3.20
C LYS A 56 2.85 -11.89 4.49
N TYR A 57 3.56 -10.81 4.77
CA TYR A 57 3.29 -9.87 5.85
C TYR A 57 2.68 -8.61 5.26
N VAL A 58 1.59 -8.14 5.87
CA VAL A 58 0.87 -6.90 5.52
C VAL A 58 0.63 -6.10 6.80
N TYR A 59 0.22 -4.84 6.69
CA TYR A 59 -0.15 -4.08 7.89
C TYR A 59 -1.31 -4.73 8.65
N HIS A 60 -1.41 -4.39 9.95
CA HIS A 60 -2.55 -4.77 10.76
C HIS A 60 -3.85 -4.17 10.22
N LYS A 61 -4.97 -4.81 10.57
CA LYS A 61 -6.29 -4.44 10.04
C LYS A 61 -6.62 -2.96 10.26
N ASP A 62 -6.31 -2.44 11.44
CA ASP A 62 -6.66 -1.07 11.81
C ASP A 62 -5.85 -0.07 10.98
N THR A 63 -4.53 -0.27 10.88
CA THR A 63 -3.67 0.52 10.00
C THR A 63 -4.08 0.43 8.53
N MET A 64 -4.48 -0.75 8.04
CA MET A 64 -4.98 -0.90 6.67
C MET A 64 -6.23 -0.07 6.43
N ALA A 65 -7.16 -0.04 7.38
CA ALA A 65 -8.40 0.73 7.28
C ALA A 65 -8.13 2.24 7.32
N GLU A 66 -7.27 2.69 8.23
CA GLU A 66 -6.85 4.10 8.33
C GLU A 66 -6.20 4.59 7.03
N LEU A 67 -5.28 3.79 6.46
CA LEU A 67 -4.63 4.14 5.19
C LEU A 67 -5.64 4.19 4.04
N GLN A 68 -6.56 3.24 3.98
CA GLN A 68 -7.57 3.19 2.93
C GLN A 68 -8.46 4.43 2.99
N GLU A 69 -9.05 4.72 4.16
CA GLU A 69 -9.91 5.89 4.36
C GLU A 69 -9.18 7.19 3.99
N PHE A 70 -7.95 7.35 4.46
CA PHE A 70 -7.15 8.55 4.19
C PHE A 70 -6.87 8.73 2.69
N ILE A 71 -6.38 7.68 2.01
CA ILE A 71 -5.99 7.76 0.60
C ILE A 71 -7.22 7.95 -0.29
N GLU A 72 -8.31 7.23 -0.05
CA GLU A 72 -9.55 7.39 -0.81
C GLU A 72 -10.12 8.81 -0.67
N ALA A 73 -10.09 9.39 0.54
CA ALA A 73 -10.50 10.77 0.76
C ALA A 73 -9.63 11.77 -0.02
N GLN A 74 -8.31 11.58 -0.05
CA GLN A 74 -7.41 12.44 -0.83
C GLN A 74 -7.66 12.32 -2.33
N ILE A 75 -7.87 11.10 -2.84
CA ILE A 75 -8.16 10.89 -4.27
C ILE A 75 -9.47 11.57 -4.64
N ASN A 76 -10.54 11.33 -3.89
CA ASN A 76 -11.85 11.92 -4.17
C ASN A 76 -11.83 13.46 -4.12
N SER A 77 -11.02 14.04 -3.24
CA SER A 77 -10.89 15.50 -3.14
C SER A 77 -10.11 16.12 -4.30
N ASN A 78 -9.08 15.44 -4.82
CA ASN A 78 -8.17 16.00 -5.82
C ASN A 78 -8.51 15.57 -7.26
N PHE A 79 -9.16 14.41 -7.42
CA PHE A 79 -9.49 13.76 -8.69
C PHE A 79 -10.93 13.21 -8.66
N PRO A 80 -11.96 14.08 -8.61
CA PRO A 80 -13.34 13.67 -8.37
C PRO A 80 -13.95 12.76 -9.44
N GLN A 81 -13.34 12.69 -10.63
CA GLN A 81 -13.77 11.82 -11.74
C GLN A 81 -12.95 10.53 -11.85
N ALA A 82 -11.89 10.37 -11.06
CA ALA A 82 -11.03 9.20 -11.16
C ALA A 82 -11.66 7.96 -10.51
N LYS A 83 -11.32 6.78 -11.03
CA LYS A 83 -11.81 5.50 -10.50
C LYS A 83 -10.73 4.80 -9.69
N ILE A 84 -11.07 4.37 -8.49
CA ILE A 84 -10.23 3.43 -7.73
C ILE A 84 -10.60 2.02 -8.18
N LEU A 85 -9.65 1.31 -8.76
CA LEU A 85 -9.86 -0.04 -9.29
C LEU A 85 -9.83 -1.10 -8.19
N TYR A 86 -8.84 -1.02 -7.29
CA TYR A 86 -8.71 -1.93 -6.16
C TYR A 86 -7.79 -1.40 -5.06
N TRP A 87 -7.91 -2.03 -3.88
CA TRP A 87 -7.06 -1.86 -2.71
C TRP A 87 -6.56 -3.23 -2.23
N THR A 88 -5.26 -3.40 -2.00
CA THR A 88 -4.68 -4.70 -1.58
C THR A 88 -3.46 -4.63 -0.65
#